data_AF-A0A1J9QD25-F1
#
_entry.id   AF-A0A1J9QD25-F1
#
_cell.length_a   1.000
_cell.length_b   1.000
_cell.length_c   1.000
_cell.angle_alpha   90.00
_cell.angle_beta   90.00
_cell.angle_gamma   90.00
#
_symmetry.space_group_name_H-M   'P 1'
#
loop_
_entity.id
_entity.type
_entity.pdbx_description
1 polymer ?
#
loop_
_entity_poly.entity_id
_entity_poly.type
_entity_poly.pdbx_seq_one_letter_code
_entity_poly.pdbx_strand_id
1 'polypeptide(L)'
;MSLVCCYEGPVPNTAPTGVGPRSAQLVNKPAHRPPPPPRPRHNSTYVPPDVIDYLDNITPFHYHHEGPYDAASPYRNRSRSRSGRNSNPVDALKSSNEEALKATPPGKIADCIWHARPLDGVAFYPPGSTDPEGNTYDYEEGWNMMTEDRGDFRRWPGMKFRDEDFKNDPAYMGLLNAQSWSFRGLCRRRRS
;
A
#
# COMPACT_ATOMS: atom_id res chain seq x y z
N MET A 1 -42.96 64.65 41.21
CA MET A 1 -42.81 65.10 42.61
C MET A 1 -41.55 64.47 43.16
N SER A 2 -40.73 65.31 43.78
CA SER A 2 -39.33 65.12 44.19
C SER A 2 -39.13 64.17 45.37
N LEU A 3 -37.82 63.95 45.65
CA LEU A 3 -37.12 63.42 46.84
C LEU A 3 -36.51 62.04 46.54
N VAL A 4 -35.24 61.92 46.15
CA VAL A 4 -33.99 62.25 46.89
C VAL A 4 -34.05 61.74 48.33
N CYS A 5 -33.35 60.65 48.58
CA CYS A 5 -32.60 60.51 49.82
C CYS A 5 -31.29 59.77 49.52
N CYS A 6 -30.20 60.53 49.58
CA CYS A 6 -28.83 60.08 49.51
C CYS A 6 -28.46 59.37 50.82
N TYR A 7 -27.68 58.30 50.74
CA TYR A 7 -26.85 57.87 51.87
C TYR A 7 -25.45 57.59 51.33
N GLU A 8 -24.55 58.54 51.57
CA GLU A 8 -23.11 58.38 51.36
C GLU A 8 -22.53 57.62 52.55
N GLY A 9 -22.08 56.40 52.31
CA GLY A 9 -21.22 55.66 53.25
C GLY A 9 -19.74 56.01 53.01
N PRO A 10 -18.89 55.99 54.05
CA PRO A 10 -17.50 56.43 53.96
C PRO A 10 -16.65 55.48 53.10
N VAL A 11 -15.81 56.07 52.27
CA VAL A 11 -14.85 55.40 51.39
C VAL A 11 -13.63 54.92 52.22
N PRO A 12 -13.32 53.60 52.29
CA PRO A 12 -12.03 53.17 52.78
C PRO A 12 -10.98 53.27 51.67
N ASN A 13 -9.97 54.11 51.90
CA ASN A 13 -8.71 54.14 51.18
C ASN A 13 -7.98 52.79 51.33
N THR A 14 -7.85 52.02 50.25
CA THR A 14 -6.83 50.96 50.16
C THR A 14 -6.21 50.94 48.77
N ALA A 15 -4.88 51.04 48.75
CA ALA A 15 -4.00 51.16 47.60
C ALA A 15 -4.23 50.13 46.47
N PRO A 16 -3.83 50.42 45.22
CA PRO A 16 -3.89 49.44 44.14
C PRO A 16 -2.79 48.40 44.34
N THR A 17 -3.13 47.25 44.96
CA THR A 17 -2.33 46.05 44.79
C THR A 17 -2.56 45.54 43.37
N GLY A 18 -1.64 45.87 42.48
CA GLY A 18 -1.61 45.36 41.12
C GLY A 18 -1.60 43.84 41.13
N VAL A 19 -2.74 43.23 40.84
CA VAL A 19 -2.82 41.83 40.46
C VAL A 19 -2.58 41.79 38.96
N GLY A 20 -1.30 41.69 38.59
CA GLY A 20 -0.93 41.31 37.22
C GLY A 20 -1.61 40.00 36.83
N PRO A 21 -1.91 39.77 35.54
CA PRO A 21 -2.50 38.51 35.11
C PRO A 21 -1.59 37.38 35.58
N ARG A 22 -2.15 36.44 36.34
CA ARG A 22 -1.48 35.20 36.72
C ARG A 22 -0.92 34.61 35.43
N SER A 23 0.40 34.58 35.33
CA SER A 23 1.11 33.81 34.32
C SER A 23 0.46 32.44 34.28
N ALA A 24 -0.24 32.13 33.18
CA ALA A 24 -0.64 30.77 32.87
C ALA A 24 0.66 29.98 32.81
N GLN A 25 1.00 29.32 33.92
CA GLN A 25 2.03 28.30 33.89
C GLN A 25 1.48 27.26 32.93
N LEU A 26 2.01 27.27 31.70
CA LEU A 26 2.04 26.10 30.86
C LEU A 26 2.72 25.05 31.72
N VAL A 27 1.91 24.25 32.42
CA VAL A 27 2.39 23.03 33.04
C VAL A 27 2.90 22.21 31.86
N ASN A 28 4.22 22.25 31.68
CA ASN A 28 4.93 21.33 30.81
C ASN A 28 4.66 19.95 31.39
N LYS A 29 3.55 19.34 30.99
CA LYS A 29 3.30 17.93 31.23
C LYS A 29 4.54 17.23 30.66
N PRO A 30 5.28 16.46 31.47
CA PRO A 30 6.41 15.71 30.93
C PRO A 30 5.87 14.91 29.76
N ALA A 31 6.50 15.02 28.60
CA ALA A 31 6.16 14.22 27.43
C ALA A 31 6.12 12.77 27.91
N HIS A 32 4.91 12.22 28.00
CA HIS A 32 4.69 10.87 28.51
C HIS A 32 5.25 9.98 27.42
N ARG A 33 6.54 9.61 27.53
CA ARG A 33 7.12 8.63 26.63
C ARG A 33 6.32 7.35 26.88
N PRO A 34 5.60 6.83 25.88
CA PRO A 34 4.86 5.61 26.07
C PRO A 34 5.84 4.50 26.50
N PRO A 35 5.41 3.58 27.38
CA PRO A 35 6.22 2.43 27.72
C PRO A 35 6.59 1.66 26.43
N PRO A 36 7.76 1.01 26.38
CA PRO A 36 8.17 0.27 25.19
C PRO A 36 7.13 -0.81 24.85
N PRO A 37 6.85 -1.06 23.57
CA PRO A 37 5.86 -2.03 23.14
C PRO A 37 6.13 -3.42 23.75
N PRO A 38 5.09 -4.15 24.17
CA PRO A 38 5.26 -5.54 24.56
C PRO A 38 5.82 -6.33 23.37
N ARG A 39 6.91 -7.06 23.60
CA ARG A 39 7.49 -7.89 22.54
C ARG A 39 6.54 -9.05 22.22
N PRO A 40 6.09 -9.21 20.97
CA PRO A 40 5.23 -10.32 20.61
C PRO A 40 5.95 -11.65 20.88
N ARG A 41 5.20 -12.61 21.43
CA ARG A 41 5.71 -13.97 21.65
C ARG A 41 6.06 -14.60 20.29
N HIS A 42 7.08 -15.45 20.25
CA HIS A 42 7.58 -16.08 19.02
C HIS A 42 6.49 -16.77 18.16
N ASN A 43 5.42 -17.28 18.80
CA ASN A 43 4.32 -17.98 18.13
C ASN A 43 3.01 -17.16 18.09
N SER A 44 3.09 -15.84 18.30
CA SER A 44 1.93 -14.96 18.26
C SER A 44 1.78 -14.33 16.87
N THR A 45 0.54 -14.30 16.37
CA THR A 45 0.15 -13.53 15.18
C THR A 45 -0.14 -12.05 15.53
N TYR A 46 -0.01 -11.68 16.81
CA TYR A 46 -0.18 -10.30 17.26
C TYR A 46 0.85 -9.38 16.62
N VAL A 47 0.35 -8.33 15.96
CA VAL A 47 1.17 -7.24 15.41
C VAL A 47 1.23 -6.15 16.48
N PRO A 48 2.44 -5.74 16.91
CA PRO A 48 2.59 -4.65 17.87
C PRO A 48 2.23 -3.31 17.21
N PRO A 49 1.60 -2.38 17.95
CA PRO A 49 1.28 -1.05 17.44
C PRO A 49 2.53 -0.29 17.02
N ASP A 50 2.40 0.51 15.96
CA ASP A 50 3.47 1.32 15.39
C ASP A 50 3.53 2.73 16.02
N VAL A 51 4.45 3.57 15.55
CA VAL A 51 4.63 4.94 16.07
C VAL A 51 3.38 5.80 15.83
N ILE A 52 2.66 5.58 14.74
CA ILE A 52 1.45 6.33 14.40
C ILE A 52 0.32 5.93 15.36
N ASP A 53 0.19 4.65 15.69
CA ASP A 53 -0.76 4.15 16.68
C ASP A 53 -0.52 4.74 18.09
N TYR A 54 0.74 5.04 18.42
CA TYR A 54 1.08 5.73 19.67
C TYR A 54 0.75 7.22 19.68
N LEU A 55 0.69 7.84 18.51
CA LEU A 55 0.31 9.26 18.37
C LEU A 55 -1.22 9.44 18.35
N ASP A 56 -1.97 8.36 18.14
CA ASP A 56 -3.43 8.38 18.24
C ASP A 56 -3.89 8.51 19.71
N ASN A 57 -4.84 9.43 19.92
CA ASN A 57 -5.41 9.77 21.22
C ASN A 57 -6.94 9.54 21.29
N ILE A 58 -7.53 8.94 20.26
CA ILE A 58 -8.98 8.67 20.18
C ILE A 58 -9.40 7.67 21.26
N THR A 59 -8.53 6.72 21.61
CA THR A 59 -8.81 5.69 22.60
C THR A 59 -7.77 5.69 23.73
N PRO A 60 -8.13 5.25 24.95
CA PRO A 60 -7.17 5.09 26.04
C PRO A 60 -6.21 3.90 25.85
N PHE A 61 -6.38 3.13 24.77
CA PHE A 61 -5.57 1.95 24.45
C PHE A 61 -5.01 2.06 23.03
N HIS A 62 -3.69 2.01 22.90
CA HIS A 62 -3.05 1.94 21.59
C HIS A 62 -3.38 0.59 20.93
N TYR A 63 -4.15 0.65 19.85
CA TYR A 63 -4.50 -0.50 19.02
C TYR A 63 -3.70 -0.41 17.72
N HIS A 64 -3.26 -1.57 17.22
CA HIS A 64 -2.57 -1.68 15.94
C HIS A 64 -3.57 -1.43 14.82
N HIS A 65 -3.51 -0.27 14.15
CA HIS A 65 -4.36 -0.04 13.01
C HIS A 65 -3.89 -0.90 11.84
N GLU A 66 -4.83 -1.62 11.23
CA GLU A 66 -4.53 -2.43 10.07
C GLU A 66 -4.04 -1.55 8.93
N GLY A 67 -2.83 -1.84 8.46
CA GLY A 67 -2.17 -1.19 7.35
C GLY A 67 -2.06 -2.10 6.12
N PRO A 68 -1.88 -1.52 4.93
CA PRO A 68 -1.75 -2.29 3.69
C PRO A 68 -0.57 -3.27 3.71
N TYR A 69 0.48 -2.99 4.51
CA TYR A 69 1.68 -3.81 4.59
C TYR A 69 1.64 -4.90 5.68
N ASP A 70 0.61 -4.94 6.51
CA ASP A 70 0.56 -5.92 7.60
C ASP A 70 0.43 -7.35 7.12
N ALA A 71 -0.23 -7.57 5.97
CA ALA A 71 -0.30 -8.87 5.33
C ALA A 71 1.10 -9.42 5.00
N ALA A 72 2.06 -8.56 4.66
CA ALA A 72 3.44 -8.95 4.41
C ALA A 72 4.28 -9.08 5.70
N SER A 73 3.72 -8.71 6.85
CA SER A 73 4.44 -8.68 8.12
C SER A 73 4.91 -10.07 8.56
N PRO A 74 6.15 -10.21 9.08
CA PRO A 74 6.63 -11.47 9.63
C PRO A 74 5.73 -12.04 10.72
N TYR A 75 5.05 -11.19 11.51
CA TYR A 75 4.15 -11.65 12.57
C TYR A 75 2.95 -12.44 12.02
N ARG A 76 2.46 -12.09 10.82
CA ARG A 76 1.39 -12.82 10.14
C ARG A 76 1.88 -14.06 9.39
N ASN A 77 3.13 -14.01 8.92
CA ASN A 77 3.68 -15.01 7.99
C ASN A 77 4.50 -16.12 8.67
N ARG A 78 4.71 -16.05 10.00
CA ARG A 78 5.46 -17.05 10.78
C ARG A 78 4.67 -18.28 11.21
N SER A 79 3.34 -18.17 11.36
CA SER A 79 2.55 -19.29 11.90
C SER A 79 2.03 -20.20 10.78
N ARG A 80 2.54 -21.43 10.73
CA ARG A 80 1.80 -22.54 10.12
C ARG A 80 0.53 -22.73 10.97
N SER A 81 -0.66 -22.58 10.40
CA SER A 81 -1.90 -22.64 11.20
C SER A 81 -1.89 -23.92 12.03
N ARG A 82 -2.29 -23.82 13.32
CA ARG A 82 -2.46 -24.99 14.20
C ARG A 82 -3.39 -26.06 13.61
N SER A 83 -4.22 -25.68 12.63
CA SER A 83 -5.16 -26.56 11.93
C SER A 83 -4.57 -27.27 10.68
N GLY A 84 -3.27 -27.15 10.41
CA GLY A 84 -2.64 -27.79 9.24
C GLY A 84 -2.92 -27.12 7.89
N ARG A 85 -3.77 -26.09 7.85
CA ARG A 85 -3.98 -25.22 6.69
C ARG A 85 -2.94 -24.11 6.66
N ASN A 86 -2.54 -23.70 5.46
CA ASN A 86 -1.68 -22.56 5.31
C ASN A 86 -2.50 -21.27 5.49
N SER A 87 -2.36 -20.59 6.63
CA SER A 87 -3.06 -19.33 6.91
C SER A 87 -2.18 -18.12 6.65
N ASN A 88 -0.98 -18.32 6.08
CA ASN A 88 -0.09 -17.24 5.72
C ASN A 88 -0.62 -16.54 4.47
N PRO A 89 -0.98 -15.24 4.54
CA PRO A 89 -1.48 -14.50 3.39
C PRO A 89 -0.50 -14.46 2.22
N VAL A 90 0.81 -14.36 2.47
CA VAL A 90 1.83 -14.36 1.39
C VAL A 90 1.94 -15.72 0.71
N ASP A 91 1.80 -16.80 1.48
CA ASP A 91 1.90 -18.15 0.92
C ASP A 91 0.68 -18.51 0.05
N ALA A 92 -0.48 -17.92 0.35
CA ALA A 92 -1.64 -18.03 -0.53
C ALA A 92 -1.40 -17.45 -1.94
N LEU A 93 -0.50 -16.48 -2.08
CA LEU A 93 -0.11 -15.88 -3.37
C LEU A 93 1.17 -16.50 -3.96
N LYS A 94 1.70 -17.58 -3.37
CA LYS A 94 3.01 -18.12 -3.77
C LYS A 94 3.10 -18.45 -5.25
N SER A 95 2.12 -19.15 -5.81
CA SER A 95 2.11 -19.51 -7.24
C SER A 95 2.06 -18.27 -8.14
N SER A 96 1.16 -17.33 -7.85
CA SER A 96 1.04 -16.09 -8.63
C SER A 96 2.30 -15.22 -8.56
N ASN A 97 2.95 -15.16 -7.39
CA ASN A 97 4.22 -14.45 -7.23
C ASN A 97 5.35 -15.12 -8.02
N GLU A 98 5.40 -16.45 -8.07
CA GLU A 98 6.36 -17.20 -8.87
C GLU A 98 6.18 -16.91 -10.37
N GLU A 99 4.95 -16.91 -10.88
CA GLU A 99 4.66 -16.54 -12.28
C GLU A 99 5.02 -15.07 -12.58
N ALA A 100 4.73 -14.15 -11.66
CA ALA A 100 5.12 -12.75 -11.81
C ALA A 100 6.65 -12.56 -11.90
N LEU A 101 7.42 -13.34 -11.14
CA LEU A 101 8.88 -13.32 -11.22
C LEU A 101 9.40 -13.89 -12.53
N LYS A 102 8.77 -14.96 -13.07
CA LYS A 102 9.10 -15.47 -14.41
C LYS A 102 8.77 -14.46 -15.52
N ALA A 103 7.68 -13.70 -15.35
CA ALA A 103 7.26 -12.66 -16.27
C ALA A 103 8.13 -11.39 -16.21
N THR A 104 9.02 -11.28 -15.22
CA THR A 104 9.85 -10.09 -15.03
C THR A 104 11.25 -10.29 -15.63
N PRO A 105 11.79 -9.32 -16.39
CA PRO A 105 13.16 -9.38 -16.85
C PRO A 105 14.17 -9.52 -15.68
N PRO A 106 15.20 -10.38 -15.80
CA PRO A 106 16.11 -10.66 -14.68
C PRO A 106 16.90 -9.42 -14.23
N GLY A 107 17.21 -8.50 -15.16
CA GLY A 107 17.86 -7.23 -14.83
C GLY A 107 16.99 -6.32 -13.96
N LYS A 108 15.67 -6.34 -14.15
CA LYS A 108 14.72 -5.57 -13.32
C LYS A 108 14.62 -6.16 -11.93
N ILE A 109 14.60 -7.49 -11.80
CA ILE A 109 14.64 -8.17 -10.49
C ILE A 109 15.90 -7.77 -9.72
N ALA A 110 17.06 -7.80 -10.39
CA ALA A 110 18.32 -7.37 -9.78
C ALA A 110 18.27 -5.89 -9.36
N ASP A 111 17.74 -4.99 -10.19
CA ASP A 111 17.58 -3.56 -9.84
C ASP A 111 16.76 -3.38 -8.55
N CYS A 112 15.69 -4.17 -8.40
CA CYS A 112 14.84 -4.12 -7.21
C CYS A 112 15.58 -4.58 -5.95
N ILE A 113 16.38 -5.65 -6.05
CA ILE A 113 17.14 -6.19 -4.92
C ILE A 113 18.27 -5.24 -4.51
N TRP A 114 19.04 -4.73 -5.48
CA TRP A 114 20.24 -3.93 -5.20
C TRP A 114 19.93 -2.47 -4.87
N HIS A 115 18.92 -1.88 -5.52
CA HIS A 115 18.59 -0.45 -5.37
C HIS A 115 17.29 -0.21 -4.59
N ALA A 116 16.68 -1.25 -4.02
CA ALA A 116 15.43 -1.18 -3.24
C ALA A 116 14.31 -0.43 -3.97
N ARG A 117 14.28 -0.52 -5.30
CA ARG A 117 13.23 0.08 -6.12
C ARG A 117 12.03 -0.85 -6.24
N PRO A 118 10.81 -0.32 -6.39
CA PRO A 118 9.63 -1.14 -6.64
C PRO A 118 9.81 -2.01 -7.89
N LEU A 119 9.25 -3.23 -7.85
CA LEU A 119 9.25 -4.13 -9.00
C LEU A 119 8.49 -3.50 -10.17
N ASP A 120 9.14 -3.49 -11.33
CA ASP A 120 8.67 -2.86 -12.56
C ASP A 120 8.95 -3.77 -13.77
N GLY A 121 8.16 -3.62 -14.82
CA GLY A 121 8.28 -4.40 -16.06
C GLY A 121 7.76 -5.84 -15.94
N VAL A 122 6.90 -6.12 -14.95
CA VAL A 122 6.20 -7.40 -14.84
C VAL A 122 5.28 -7.57 -16.05
N ALA A 123 5.41 -8.70 -16.77
CA ALA A 123 4.60 -9.00 -17.96
C ALA A 123 4.72 -7.94 -19.08
N PHE A 124 5.87 -7.26 -19.18
CA PHE A 124 6.15 -6.35 -20.29
C PHE A 124 6.26 -7.10 -21.63
N TYR A 125 6.78 -8.32 -21.58
CA TYR A 125 6.91 -9.23 -22.71
C TYR A 125 5.86 -10.34 -22.60
N PRO A 126 5.07 -10.63 -23.65
CA PRO A 126 4.07 -11.68 -23.60
C PRO A 126 4.72 -13.07 -23.45
N PRO A 127 3.97 -14.08 -22.96
CA PRO A 127 4.50 -15.42 -22.81
C PRO A 127 4.93 -16.00 -24.17
N GLY A 128 6.04 -16.73 -24.17
CA GLY A 128 6.68 -17.30 -25.37
C GLY A 128 7.53 -16.32 -26.18
N SER A 129 7.59 -15.04 -25.80
CA SER A 129 8.45 -14.06 -26.47
C SER A 129 9.87 -14.04 -25.92
N THR A 130 10.80 -13.51 -26.72
CA THR A 130 12.20 -13.38 -26.37
C THR A 130 12.62 -11.91 -26.39
N ASP A 131 13.25 -11.47 -25.31
CA ASP A 131 13.90 -10.16 -25.12
C ASP A 131 14.99 -9.92 -26.19
N PRO A 132 15.32 -8.67 -26.57
CA PRO A 132 16.53 -8.38 -27.34
C PRO A 132 17.82 -8.93 -26.71
N GLU A 133 17.84 -9.11 -25.40
CA GLU A 133 18.91 -9.68 -24.59
C GLU A 133 18.95 -11.22 -24.65
N GLY A 134 17.95 -11.88 -25.26
CA GLY A 134 17.90 -13.33 -25.45
C GLY A 134 17.21 -14.11 -24.32
N ASN A 135 16.52 -13.42 -23.40
CA ASN A 135 15.74 -14.07 -22.35
C ASN A 135 14.37 -14.50 -22.91
N THR A 136 14.02 -15.77 -22.78
CA THR A 136 12.69 -16.28 -23.16
C THR A 136 11.79 -16.33 -21.94
N TYR A 137 10.60 -15.77 -22.06
CA TYR A 137 9.63 -15.70 -20.96
C TYR A 137 8.57 -16.79 -21.12
N ASP A 138 8.50 -17.69 -20.15
CA ASP A 138 7.48 -18.75 -20.09
C ASP A 138 6.79 -18.66 -18.71
N TYR A 139 5.62 -18.03 -18.70
CA TYR A 139 4.82 -17.79 -17.51
C TYR A 139 3.33 -17.93 -17.84
N GLU A 140 2.54 -18.31 -16.83
CA GLU A 140 1.10 -18.35 -16.94
C GLU A 140 0.52 -16.98 -16.57
N GLU A 141 -0.24 -16.36 -17.47
CA GLU A 141 -0.97 -15.13 -17.14
C GLU A 141 -2.01 -15.42 -16.06
N GLY A 142 -2.08 -14.55 -15.04
CA GLY A 142 -3.05 -14.68 -13.97
C GLY A 142 -4.49 -14.50 -14.47
N TRP A 143 -5.44 -14.85 -13.60
CA TRP A 143 -6.87 -14.77 -13.89
C TRP A 143 -7.28 -13.39 -14.42
N ASN A 144 -7.77 -13.34 -15.66
CA ASN A 144 -8.21 -12.10 -16.29
C ASN A 144 -9.64 -11.78 -15.82
N MET A 145 -9.75 -10.93 -14.79
CA MET A 145 -11.05 -10.52 -14.23
C MET A 145 -11.97 -9.81 -15.25
N MET A 146 -11.45 -9.28 -16.36
CA MET A 146 -12.26 -8.66 -17.41
C MET A 146 -13.01 -9.69 -18.26
N THR A 147 -12.42 -10.88 -18.43
CA THR A 147 -12.90 -11.90 -19.37
C THR A 147 -13.45 -13.13 -18.65
N GLU A 148 -12.80 -13.55 -17.56
CA GLU A 148 -13.00 -14.86 -16.94
C GLU A 148 -13.90 -14.82 -15.70
N ASP A 149 -13.87 -13.74 -14.89
CA ASP A 149 -14.81 -13.55 -13.77
C ASP A 149 -16.05 -12.78 -14.19
N ARG A 150 -17.03 -13.50 -14.78
CA ARG A 150 -18.37 -13.01 -15.14
C ARG A 150 -18.46 -11.75 -16.02
N GLY A 151 -17.35 -11.16 -16.45
CA GLY A 151 -17.32 -9.99 -17.34
C GLY A 151 -18.17 -8.83 -16.80
N ASP A 152 -18.06 -8.53 -15.50
CA ASP A 152 -18.89 -7.50 -14.86
C ASP A 152 -18.52 -6.07 -15.29
N PHE A 153 -17.42 -5.90 -16.03
CA PHE A 153 -17.18 -4.72 -16.85
C PHE A 153 -18.08 -4.76 -18.10
N ARG A 154 -19.38 -4.60 -17.88
CA ARG A 154 -20.36 -4.50 -18.94
C ARG A 154 -20.13 -3.22 -19.75
N ARG A 155 -20.16 -3.30 -21.09
CA ARG A 155 -20.31 -2.09 -21.95
C ARG A 155 -21.56 -1.30 -21.54
N TRP A 156 -22.66 -2.01 -21.24
CA TRP A 156 -23.97 -1.54 -20.78
C TRP A 156 -24.68 -2.60 -19.91
N PRO A 157 -25.55 -2.23 -18.94
CA PRO A 157 -26.26 -3.19 -18.09
C PRO A 157 -26.94 -4.31 -18.91
N GLY A 158 -26.47 -5.55 -18.77
CA GLY A 158 -27.08 -6.73 -19.39
C GLY A 158 -26.35 -7.33 -20.60
N MET A 159 -25.33 -6.68 -21.16
CA MET A 159 -24.53 -7.25 -22.26
C MET A 159 -23.20 -7.80 -21.75
N LYS A 160 -22.96 -9.09 -22.01
CA LYS A 160 -21.65 -9.74 -21.84
C LYS A 160 -20.77 -9.45 -23.06
N PHE A 161 -19.46 -9.28 -22.85
CA PHE A 161 -18.50 -9.32 -23.95
C PHE A 161 -18.59 -10.66 -24.67
N ARG A 162 -18.46 -10.61 -25.99
CA ARG A 162 -18.47 -11.77 -26.86
C ARG A 162 -17.10 -11.96 -27.48
N ASP A 163 -16.76 -13.19 -27.87
CA ASP A 163 -15.46 -13.53 -28.46
C ASP A 163 -15.20 -12.71 -29.74
N GLU A 164 -16.27 -12.28 -30.41
CA GLU A 164 -16.27 -11.44 -31.61
C GLU A 164 -15.91 -9.97 -31.32
N ASP A 165 -16.13 -9.48 -30.09
CA ASP A 165 -15.75 -8.11 -29.69
C ASP A 165 -14.22 -7.97 -29.62
N PHE A 166 -13.51 -9.05 -29.27
CA PHE A 166 -12.05 -9.09 -29.24
C PHE A 166 -11.45 -9.27 -30.64
N LYS A 167 -12.23 -9.74 -31.62
CA LYS A 167 -11.76 -10.00 -32.99
C LYS A 167 -11.30 -8.75 -33.75
N ASN A 168 -11.78 -7.57 -33.37
CA ASN A 168 -11.44 -6.31 -34.02
C ASN A 168 -10.71 -5.33 -33.08
N ASP A 169 -10.40 -5.75 -31.85
CA ASP A 169 -9.64 -4.93 -30.91
C ASP A 169 -8.17 -4.89 -31.36
N PRO A 170 -7.61 -3.70 -31.69
CA PRO A 170 -6.22 -3.58 -32.12
C PRO A 170 -5.22 -4.10 -31.07
N ALA A 171 -5.55 -4.04 -29.77
CA ALA A 171 -4.69 -4.56 -28.71
C ALA A 171 -4.67 -6.10 -28.70
N TYR A 172 -5.81 -6.75 -28.94
CA TYR A 172 -5.95 -8.21 -28.95
C TYR A 172 -5.47 -8.85 -30.27
N MET A 173 -5.79 -8.21 -31.40
CA MET A 173 -5.31 -8.63 -32.73
C MET A 173 -3.79 -8.43 -32.91
N GLY A 174 -3.18 -7.49 -32.19
CA GLY A 174 -1.73 -7.29 -32.21
C GLY A 174 -0.96 -8.48 -31.62
N LEU A 175 -1.53 -9.15 -30.63
CA LEU A 175 -0.94 -10.33 -29.99
C LEU A 175 -1.14 -11.61 -30.83
N LEU A 176 -2.32 -11.78 -31.46
CA LEU A 176 -2.63 -12.92 -32.32
C LEU A 176 -1.94 -12.88 -33.69
N ASN A 177 -1.73 -11.69 -34.27
CA ASN A 177 -1.05 -11.53 -35.57
C ASN A 177 0.47 -11.38 -35.45
N ALA A 178 1.03 -11.34 -34.24
CA ALA A 178 2.49 -11.37 -34.03
C ALA A 178 3.05 -12.79 -34.22
N GLN A 179 2.70 -13.43 -35.34
CA GLN A 179 3.40 -14.62 -35.81
C GLN A 179 4.51 -14.16 -36.77
N SER A 180 5.76 -14.42 -36.36
CA SER A 180 7.02 -14.22 -37.07
C SER A 180 7.52 -12.76 -37.22
N TRP A 181 8.24 -12.29 -36.20
CA TRP A 181 9.31 -11.33 -36.46
C TRP A 181 10.43 -12.02 -37.24
N SER A 182 10.34 -11.99 -38.58
CA SER A 182 11.51 -12.27 -39.42
C SER A 182 12.44 -11.06 -39.37
N PHE A 183 13.60 -11.18 -38.73
CA PHE A 183 14.67 -10.20 -38.90
C PHE A 183 15.14 -10.20 -40.35
N ARG A 184 14.63 -9.27 -41.17
CA ARG A 184 15.29 -8.93 -42.44
C ARG A 184 16.54 -8.13 -42.10
N GLY A 185 17.68 -8.78 -42.30
CA GLY A 185 19.01 -8.28 -41.94
C GLY A 185 19.31 -6.89 -42.48
N LEU A 186 19.91 -6.06 -41.62
CA LEU A 186 20.65 -4.90 -42.06
C LEU A 186 22.03 -5.35 -42.53
N CYS A 187 22.23 -5.29 -43.85
CA CYS A 187 23.52 -5.43 -44.49
C CYS A 187 24.53 -4.40 -43.94
N ARG A 188 25.74 -4.93 -43.68
CA ARG A 188 26.98 -4.19 -43.44
C ARG A 188 27.15 -3.03 -44.43
N ARG A 189 27.47 -1.84 -43.91
CA ARG A 189 28.12 -0.79 -44.70
C ARG A 189 29.48 -0.48 -44.10
N ARG A 190 30.50 -1.18 -44.61
CA ARG A 190 31.91 -0.78 -44.50
C ARG A 190 32.06 0.63 -45.08
N ARG A 191 32.75 1.51 -44.37
CA ARG A 191 33.42 2.67 -44.99
C ARG A 191 34.91 2.56 -44.66
N SER A 192 35.68 2.77 -45.72
CA SER A 192 37.13 2.84 -45.87
C SER A 192 37.77 3.89 -44.97
#